data_AF-A0A2D0HC79-F1
#
_entry.id   AF-A0A2D0HC79-F1
#
_cell.length_a   1.000
_cell.length_b   1.000
_cell.length_c   1.000
_cell.angle_alpha   90.00
_cell.angle_beta   90.00
_cell.angle_gamma   90.00
#
_symmetry.space_group_name_H-M   'P 1'
#
loop_
_entity.id
_entity.type
_entity.pdbx_description
1 polymer ?
#
loop_
_entity_poly.entity_id
_entity_poly.type
_entity_poly.pdbx_seq_one_letter_code
_entity_poly.pdbx_strand_id
1 'polypeptide(L)' 'MKTRWFKMRTSQRRLNKLRLYAAIKDTTMTHVIEDLIDSLKIPEIGNSSSLSYGTLREREAPPTTNIVD' A
#
# COMPACT_ATOMS: atom_id res chain seq x y z
N MET A 1 20.19 -8.17 -3.80
CA MET A 1 19.08 -8.36 -4.77
C MET A 1 17.78 -7.94 -4.11
N LYS A 2 16.89 -7.26 -4.84
CA LYS A 2 15.56 -6.88 -4.35
C LYS A 2 14.67 -8.14 -4.32
N THR A 3 14.17 -8.54 -3.16
CA THR A 3 13.47 -9.84 -2.97
C THR A 3 11.96 -9.72 -2.76
N ARG A 4 11.46 -8.51 -2.48
CA ARG A 4 10.05 -8.27 -2.15
C ARG A 4 9.33 -7.59 -3.32
N TRP A 5 8.09 -8.03 -3.58
CA TRP A 5 7.22 -7.46 -4.61
C TRP A 5 6.09 -6.67 -3.95
N PHE A 6 5.75 -5.52 -4.54
CA PHE A 6 4.67 -4.65 -4.08
C PHE A 6 3.56 -4.63 -5.14
N LYS A 7 2.34 -4.99 -4.73
CA LYS A 7 1.16 -4.96 -5.60
C LYS A 7 0.22 -3.86 -5.15
N MET A 8 -0.14 -2.97 -6.07
CA MET A 8 -1.04 -1.86 -5.81
C MET A 8 -2.15 -1.81 -6.85
N ARG A 9 -3.39 -1.56 -6.41
CA ARG A 9 -4.51 -1.27 -7.30
C ARG A 9 -4.49 0.21 -7.65
N THR A 10 -4.60 0.54 -8.93
CA THR A 10 -4.67 1.92 -9.41
C THR A 10 -5.54 1.99 -10.66
N SER A 11 -6.01 3.18 -11.00
CA SER A 11 -6.76 3.39 -12.24
C SER A 11 -5.83 3.42 -13.44
N GLN A 12 -6.35 3.04 -14.62
CA GLN A 12 -5.59 3.06 -15.86
C GLN A 12 -4.96 4.44 -16.14
N ARG A 13 -5.71 5.52 -15.86
CA ARG A 13 -5.23 6.90 -16.00
C ARG A 13 -3.96 7.16 -15.17
N ARG A 14 -3.94 6.71 -13.91
CA ARG A 14 -2.79 6.87 -13.02
C ARG A 14 -1.61 6.00 -13.46
N LEU A 15 -1.89 4.76 -13.90
CA LEU A 15 -0.87 3.86 -14.43
C LEU A 15 -0.18 4.44 -15.68
N ASN A 16 -0.96 4.97 -16.62
CA ASN A 16 -0.43 5.58 -17.84
C ASN A 16 0.42 6.82 -17.53
N LYS A 17 0.00 7.65 -16.57
CA LYS A 17 0.78 8.80 -16.12
C LYS A 17 2.13 8.36 -15.54
N LEU A 18 2.15 7.29 -14.74
CA LEU A 18 3.37 6.74 -14.16
C LEU A 18 4.32 6.18 -15.23
N ARG A 19 3.78 5.44 -16.21
CA ARG A 19 4.54 4.94 -17.37
C ARG A 19 5.18 6.08 -18.17
N LEU A 20 4.39 7.11 -18.47
CA LEU A 20 4.86 8.27 -19.23
C LEU A 20 5.96 9.03 -18.48
N TYR A 21 5.80 9.22 -17.16
CA TYR A 21 6.81 9.88 -16.35
C TYR A 21 8.13 9.10 -16.31
N ALA A 22 8.05 7.77 -16.16
CA ALA A 22 9.22 6.91 -16.21
C ALA A 22 9.95 7.02 -17.55
N ALA A 23 9.21 7.02 -18.67
CA ALA A 23 9.77 7.19 -20.01
C ALA A 23 10.44 8.55 -20.22
N ILE A 24 9.84 9.64 -19.73
CA ILE A 24 10.41 10.99 -19.84
C ILE A 24 11.73 11.12 -19.07
N LYS A 25 11.83 10.44 -17.92
CA LYS A 25 13.02 10.47 -17.07
C LYS A 25 14.09 9.45 -17.44
N ASP A 26 13.85 8.63 -18.46
CA ASP A 26 14.71 7.49 -18.82
C ASP A 26 14.98 6.56 -17.62
N THR A 27 13.91 6.27 -16.86
CA THR A 27 13.95 5.40 -15.67
C THR A 27 12.87 4.33 -15.73
N THR A 28 12.93 3.38 -14.82
CA THR A 28 11.86 2.39 -14.66
C THR A 28 10.79 2.88 -13.70
N MET A 29 9.53 2.43 -13.88
CA MET A 29 8.45 2.74 -12.94
C MET A 29 8.78 2.35 -11.49
N THR A 30 9.56 1.29 -11.30
CA THR A 30 10.04 0.87 -9.99
C THR A 30 10.92 1.92 -9.35
N HIS A 31 11.91 2.46 -10.08
CA HIS A 31 12.78 3.51 -9.56
C HIS A 31 12.00 4.79 -9.25
N VAL A 32 11.02 5.16 -10.08
CA VAL A 32 10.13 6.31 -9.79
C VAL A 32 9.40 6.13 -8.45
N ILE A 33 8.93 4.92 -8.15
CA ILE A 33 8.25 4.62 -6.89
C ILE A 33 9.24 4.58 -5.73
N GLU A 34 10.44 4.02 -5.92
CA GLU A 34 11.50 3.99 -4.90
C GLU A 34 11.94 5.41 -4.52
N ASP A 35 12.26 6.26 -5.50
CA ASP A 35 12.61 7.66 -5.27
C ASP A 35 11.49 8.41 -4.54
N LEU A 36 10.23 8.14 -4.89
CA LEU A 36 9.08 8.72 -4.20
C LEU A 36 9.04 8.26 -2.74
N ILE A 37 9.21 6.96 -2.47
CA ILE A 37 9.23 6.40 -1.12
C ILE A 37 10.37 7.01 -0.30
N ASP A 38 11.57 7.09 -0.87
CA ASP A 38 12.76 7.63 -0.21
C ASP A 38 12.61 9.13 0.09
N SER A 39 11.84 9.86 -0.72
CA SER A 39 11.51 11.27 -0.46
C SER A 39 10.51 11.48 0.69
N LEU A 40 9.79 10.44 1.14
CA LEU A 40 8.81 10.55 2.21
C LEU A 40 9.56 10.77 3.54
N LYS A 41 9.38 11.95 4.14
CA LYS A 41 9.88 12.25 5.48
C LYS A 41 9.02 11.52 6.52
N ILE A 42 9.37 10.27 6.79
CA ILE A 42 8.75 9.48 7.86
C ILE A 42 9.52 9.82 9.14
N PRO A 43 8.86 10.38 10.19
CA PRO A 43 9.53 10.56 11.46
C PRO A 43 10.01 9.19 11.97
N GLU A 44 11.27 9.10 12.37
CA GLU A 44 11.77 7.86 12.99
C GLU A 44 10.89 7.56 14.20
N ILE A 45 10.11 6.49 14.10
CA ILE A 45 9.36 5.96 15.23
C ILE A 45 10.41 5.36 16.18
N GLY A 46 10.92 6.22 17.06
CA GLY A 46 11.55 5.78 18.28
C GLY A 46 10.55 4.89 19.01
N ASN A 47 10.96 3.63 19.21
CA ASN A 47 10.24 2.54 19.86
C ASN A 47 9.32 1.69 18.95
N SER A 48 9.96 0.64 18.44
CA SER A 48 9.38 -0.55 17.83
C SER A 48 8.39 -1.27 18.77
N SER A 49 7.11 -0.93 18.73
CA SER A 49 6.06 -1.83 19.25
C SER A 49 4.63 -1.57 18.76
N SER A 50 4.34 -0.49 18.02
CA SER A 50 2.93 -0.15 17.72
C SER A 50 2.49 -0.20 16.25
N LEU A 51 3.36 -0.41 15.26
CA LEU A 51 2.90 -0.73 13.90
C LEU A 51 2.68 -2.23 13.73
N SER A 52 1.64 -2.73 14.40
CA SER A 52 0.93 -3.91 13.92
C SER A 52 0.23 -3.55 12.62
N TYR A 53 0.86 -3.83 11.48
CA TYR A 53 0.11 -4.03 10.23
C TYR A 53 -0.66 -5.34 10.35
N GLY A 54 -1.72 -5.34 11.16
CA GLY A 54 -2.43 -6.56 11.51
C GLY A 54 -3.62 -6.31 12.42
N THR A 55 -4.69 -5.70 11.90
CA THR A 55 -6.05 -5.88 12.45
C THR A 55 -7.08 -5.65 11.34
N LEU A 56 -7.19 -6.59 10.40
CA LEU A 56 -8.49 -6.89 9.80
C LEU A 56 -9.20 -7.81 10.80
N ARG A 57 -9.75 -7.21 11.85
CA ARG A 57 -10.67 -7.91 12.74
C ARG A 57 -11.88 -8.23 11.88
N GLU A 58 -12.06 -9.50 11.54
CA GLU A 58 -13.31 -10.00 10.99
C GLU A 58 -14.42 -9.47 11.90
N ARG A 59 -15.27 -8.61 11.36
CA ARG A 59 -16.52 -8.26 12.03
C ARG A 59 -17.35 -9.52 11.94
N GLU A 60 -17.23 -10.41 12.91
CA GLU A 60 -18.26 -11.41 13.14
C GLU A 60 -19.57 -10.63 13.27
N ALA A 61 -20.48 -10.88 12.34
CA ALA A 61 -21.81 -10.31 12.39
C ALA A 61 -22.45 -10.76 13.72
N PRO A 62 -23.14 -9.85 14.44
CA PRO A 62 -23.82 -10.25 15.67
C PRO A 62 -24.76 -11.41 15.36
N PRO A 63 -24.87 -12.41 16.25
CA PRO A 63 -25.79 -13.53 16.04
C PRO A 63 -27.18 -12.94 15.83
N THR A 64 -27.76 -13.17 14.65
CA THR A 64 -29.16 -12.88 14.41
C THR A 64 -29.96 -13.79 15.32
N THR A 65 -30.48 -13.23 16.42
CA THR A 65 -31.42 -13.92 17.29
C THR A 65 -32.63 -14.31 16.43
N ASN A 66 -32.75 -15.61 16.18
CA ASN A 66 -33.96 -16.18 15.60
C ASN A 66 -35.07 -15.99 16.63
N ILE A 67 -36.00 -15.08 16.36
CA ILE A 67 -37.29 -15.02 17.05
C ILE A 67 -38.05 -16.25 16.57
N VAL A 68 -38.28 -17.20 17.48
CA VAL A 68 -39.22 -18.30 17.27
C VAL A 68 -40.62 -17.74 17.53
N ASP A 69 -41.58 -18.10 16.67
CA ASP A 69 -42.99 -17.70 16.66
C ASP A 69 -43.67 -17.70 18.04
#